data_AF-A0A7K2KWR3-F1
#
_entry.id   AF-A0A7K2KWR3-F1
#
_cell.length_a   1.000
_cell.length_b   1.000
_cell.length_c   1.000
_cell.angle_alpha   90.00
_cell.angle_beta   90.00
_cell.angle_gamma   90.00
#
_symmetry.space_group_name_H-M   'P 1'
#
loop_
_entity.id
_entity.type
_entity.pdbx_description
1 polymer ?
#
loop_
_entity_poly.entity_id
_entity_poly.type
_entity_poly.pdbx_seq_one_letter_code
_entity_poly.pdbx_strand_id
1 'polypeptide(L)'
;MHSVSLDGVHYICDIWETRRTGPPRADGRPRGARLLARRGERQDGLVDLTLTGLDAAGLRNGPACTEFEHTAHGPVRGTLAAGICATDEPLLTRTAIGEGQADWTVFAYLAPEWFRLRAARPYRRLRHVAWVALPAGTPGSAGFRGLMRELRALESQHGEVGGEAPSVTRVQFLHADERIVERDYAAALSALERYEEETGTSAG
;
A
#
# COMPACT_ATOMS: atom_id res chain seq x y z
N MET A 1 -4.51 -3.51 5.27
CA MET A 1 -3.68 -4.63 5.76
C MET A 1 -4.09 -5.87 5.01
N HIS A 2 -3.13 -6.67 4.60
CA HIS A 2 -3.39 -7.92 3.90
C HIS A 2 -3.05 -9.10 4.81
N SER A 3 -3.93 -10.09 4.85
CA SER A 3 -3.74 -11.32 5.61
C SER A 3 -4.05 -12.56 4.77
N VAL A 4 -3.54 -13.70 5.22
CA VAL A 4 -3.90 -15.03 4.73
C VAL A 4 -4.12 -15.95 5.92
N SER A 5 -5.16 -16.77 5.86
CA SER A 5 -5.52 -17.75 6.88
C SER A 5 -5.33 -19.17 6.39
N LEU A 6 -4.91 -20.09 7.27
CA LEU A 6 -4.93 -21.54 7.04
C LEU A 6 -5.36 -22.25 8.32
N ASP A 7 -6.50 -22.94 8.28
CA ASP A 7 -7.10 -23.65 9.41
C ASP A 7 -7.29 -22.81 10.69
N GLY A 8 -7.43 -21.49 10.55
CA GLY A 8 -7.50 -20.53 11.66
C GLY A 8 -6.14 -19.98 12.12
N VAL A 9 -5.03 -20.40 11.50
CA VAL A 9 -3.74 -19.71 11.66
C VAL A 9 -3.71 -18.52 10.72
N HIS A 10 -3.66 -17.32 11.27
CA HIS A 10 -3.68 -16.07 10.53
C HIS A 10 -2.28 -15.47 10.38
N TYR A 11 -1.92 -15.09 9.17
CA TYR A 11 -0.67 -14.38 8.87
C TYR A 11 -0.94 -12.99 8.29
N ILE A 12 -0.33 -11.96 8.88
CA ILE A 12 -0.32 -10.61 8.31
C ILE A 12 0.81 -10.51 7.30
N CYS A 13 0.45 -10.37 6.03
CA CYS A 13 1.38 -10.30 4.91
C CYS A 13 2.04 -8.92 4.84
N ASP A 14 1.26 -7.86 4.96
CA ASP A 14 1.75 -6.49 4.87
C ASP A 14 0.79 -5.49 5.55
N ILE A 15 1.33 -4.31 5.87
CA ILE A 15 0.59 -3.21 6.47
C ILE A 15 0.90 -1.95 5.67
N TRP A 16 -0.10 -1.38 5.01
CA TRP A 16 0.01 -0.14 4.26
C TRP A 16 -0.72 1.00 4.98
N GLU A 17 -0.08 2.15 5.05
CA GLU A 17 -0.73 3.41 5.38
C GLU A 17 -1.03 4.16 4.10
N THR A 18 -2.30 4.48 3.88
CA THR A 18 -2.73 5.28 2.73
C THR A 18 -2.89 6.73 3.14
N ARG A 19 -2.49 7.65 2.26
CA ARG A 19 -2.68 9.10 2.44
C ARG A 19 -3.85 9.57 1.58
N ARG A 20 -4.85 10.14 2.27
CA ARG A 20 -6.09 10.66 1.67
C ARG A 20 -6.33 12.14 1.98
N THR A 21 -5.31 12.87 2.47
CA THR A 21 -5.41 14.29 2.82
C THR A 21 -5.78 15.15 1.60
N GLY A 22 -6.53 16.24 1.81
CA GLY A 22 -7.07 17.09 0.73
C GLY A 22 -8.50 16.70 0.32
N PRO A 23 -9.08 17.38 -0.69
CA PRO A 23 -10.41 17.03 -1.19
C PRO A 23 -10.41 15.59 -1.75
N PRO A 24 -11.51 14.84 -1.56
CA PRO A 24 -11.65 13.51 -2.14
C PRO A 24 -11.44 13.54 -3.65
N ARG A 25 -10.67 12.59 -4.18
CA ARG A 25 -10.57 12.39 -5.63
C ARG A 25 -11.88 11.79 -6.14
N ALA A 26 -12.28 12.18 -7.35
CA ALA A 26 -13.47 11.65 -8.02
C ALA A 26 -13.42 10.12 -8.20
N ASP A 27 -12.22 9.53 -8.32
CA ASP A 27 -12.01 8.09 -8.43
C ASP A 27 -11.96 7.36 -7.08
N GLY A 28 -12.05 8.08 -5.96
CA GLY A 28 -11.99 7.53 -4.61
C GLY A 28 -10.64 6.89 -4.25
N ARG A 29 -9.59 7.04 -5.07
CA ARG A 29 -8.27 6.43 -4.81
C ARG A 29 -7.46 7.29 -3.83
N PRO A 30 -6.64 6.68 -2.97
CA PRO A 30 -5.72 7.43 -2.13
C PRO A 30 -4.66 8.12 -3.01
N ARG A 31 -4.12 9.23 -2.51
CA ARG A 31 -3.08 10.01 -3.20
C ARG A 31 -1.72 9.32 -3.15
N GLY A 32 -1.53 8.46 -2.17
CA GLY A 32 -0.37 7.59 -2.09
C GLY A 32 -0.50 6.60 -0.95
N ALA A 33 0.48 5.72 -0.83
CA ALA A 33 0.62 4.85 0.33
C ALA A 33 2.08 4.53 0.62
N ARG A 34 2.35 4.10 1.86
CA ARG A 34 3.66 3.60 2.29
C ARG A 34 3.53 2.31 3.08
N LEU A 35 4.54 1.45 2.96
CA LEU A 35 4.59 0.18 3.69
C LEU A 35 5.14 0.41 5.10
N LEU A 36 4.34 0.06 6.10
CA LEU A 36 4.69 0.15 7.51
C LEU A 36 5.51 -1.06 7.97
N ALA A 37 6.22 -0.90 9.09
CA ALA A 37 6.79 -2.03 9.81
C ALA A 37 5.66 -2.88 10.39
N ARG A 38 5.92 -4.20 10.53
CA ARG A 38 4.96 -5.09 11.20
C ARG A 38 4.74 -4.70 12.66
N ARG A 39 5.77 -4.20 13.35
CA ARG A 39 5.71 -3.84 14.78
C ARG A 39 5.63 -2.33 14.98
N GLY A 40 5.01 -1.94 16.08
CA GLY A 40 4.76 -0.55 16.47
C GLY A 40 3.45 -0.49 17.24
N GLU A 41 3.32 0.43 18.20
CA GLU A 41 2.16 0.48 19.11
C GLU A 41 0.82 0.47 18.36
N ARG A 42 0.68 1.32 17.34
CA ARG A 42 -0.53 1.36 16.50
C ARG A 42 -0.69 0.08 15.67
N GLN A 43 0.38 -0.41 15.06
CA GLN A 43 0.33 -1.60 14.21
C GLN A 43 -0.04 -2.85 15.00
N ASP A 44 0.51 -3.03 16.19
CA ASP A 44 0.25 -4.20 17.02
C ASP A 44 -1.24 -4.21 17.46
N GLY A 45 -1.79 -3.07 17.90
CA GLY A 45 -3.22 -2.99 18.21
C GLY A 45 -4.14 -3.23 17.01
N LEU A 46 -3.81 -2.69 15.83
CA LEU A 46 -4.58 -2.92 14.61
C LEU A 46 -4.49 -4.37 14.12
N VAL A 47 -3.33 -5.01 14.29
CA VAL A 47 -3.18 -6.42 13.95
C VAL A 47 -4.03 -7.26 14.89
N ASP A 48 -4.01 -7.02 16.20
CA ASP A 48 -4.83 -7.78 17.15
C ASP A 48 -6.32 -7.67 16.82
N LEU A 49 -6.79 -6.46 16.48
CA LEU A 49 -8.16 -6.24 16.00
C LEU A 49 -8.45 -7.01 14.70
N THR A 50 -7.49 -7.03 13.77
CA THR A 50 -7.62 -7.76 12.50
C THR A 50 -7.74 -9.26 12.74
N LEU A 51 -6.87 -9.83 13.56
CA LEU A 51 -6.86 -11.27 13.87
C LEU A 51 -8.16 -11.68 14.57
N THR A 52 -8.58 -10.91 15.56
CA THR A 52 -9.87 -11.13 16.26
C THR A 52 -11.06 -11.01 15.30
N GLY A 53 -11.00 -10.07 14.36
CA GLY A 53 -12.04 -9.90 13.34
C GLY A 53 -12.12 -11.08 12.36
N LEU A 54 -10.97 -11.65 11.96
CA LEU A 54 -10.92 -12.85 11.12
C LEU A 54 -11.57 -14.06 11.82
N ASP A 55 -11.24 -14.26 13.10
CA ASP A 55 -11.83 -15.30 13.93
C ASP A 55 -13.34 -15.11 14.08
N ALA A 56 -13.78 -13.90 14.43
CA ALA A 56 -15.19 -13.57 14.62
C ALA A 56 -16.03 -13.72 13.32
N ALA A 57 -15.44 -13.42 12.16
CA ALA A 57 -16.06 -13.59 10.86
C ALA A 57 -16.02 -15.05 10.35
N GLY A 58 -15.34 -15.96 11.07
CA GLY A 58 -15.16 -17.35 10.64
C GLY A 58 -14.25 -17.53 9.42
N LEU A 59 -13.40 -16.54 9.11
CA LEU A 59 -12.48 -16.55 7.96
C LEU A 59 -11.22 -17.39 8.25
N ARG A 60 -11.42 -18.70 8.35
CA ARG A 60 -10.37 -19.66 8.71
C ARG A 60 -9.37 -19.97 7.61
N ASN A 61 -9.72 -19.74 6.34
CA ASN A 61 -8.90 -20.10 5.18
C ASN A 61 -8.93 -19.01 4.11
N GLY A 62 -7.79 -18.82 3.45
CA GLY A 62 -7.65 -17.93 2.30
C GLY A 62 -7.27 -16.49 2.65
N PRO A 63 -7.09 -15.65 1.62
CA PRO A 63 -6.70 -14.25 1.78
C PRO A 63 -7.85 -13.37 2.30
N ALA A 64 -7.49 -12.31 3.02
CA ALA A 64 -8.42 -11.26 3.42
C ALA A 64 -7.75 -9.89 3.49
N CYS A 65 -8.58 -8.85 3.37
CA CYS A 65 -8.20 -7.44 3.44
C CYS A 65 -8.89 -6.80 4.64
N THR A 66 -8.12 -6.08 5.45
CA THR A 66 -8.69 -5.24 6.51
C THR A 66 -8.26 -3.80 6.32
N GLU A 67 -9.22 -2.92 6.16
CA GLU A 67 -9.03 -1.48 6.06
C GLU A 67 -9.50 -0.80 7.34
N PHE A 68 -8.69 0.13 7.84
CA PHE A 68 -9.03 0.93 9.01
C PHE A 68 -9.01 2.40 8.62
N GLU A 69 -10.12 3.08 8.84
CA GLU A 69 -10.20 4.53 8.78
C GLU A 69 -9.86 5.10 10.15
N HIS A 70 -8.91 6.03 10.19
CA HIS A 70 -8.48 6.68 11.41
C HIS A 70 -8.99 8.12 11.49
N THR A 71 -9.33 8.53 12.70
CA THR A 71 -9.45 9.95 13.09
C THR A 71 -8.35 10.29 14.08
N ALA A 72 -8.28 11.57 14.46
CA ALA A 72 -7.39 12.05 15.51
C ALA A 72 -7.58 11.33 16.87
N HIS A 73 -8.70 10.62 17.06
CA HIS A 73 -9.04 9.90 18.30
C HIS A 73 -8.86 8.37 18.20
N GLY A 74 -8.35 7.85 17.07
CA GLY A 74 -8.15 6.41 16.88
C GLY A 74 -8.90 5.84 15.66
N PRO A 75 -8.86 4.51 15.45
CA PRO A 75 -9.60 3.86 14.37
C PRO A 75 -11.11 4.00 14.60
N VAL A 76 -11.83 4.49 13.60
CA VAL A 76 -13.28 4.76 13.68
C VAL A 76 -14.09 3.71 12.94
N ARG A 77 -13.52 3.12 11.89
CA ARG A 77 -14.21 2.10 11.10
C ARG A 77 -13.22 1.07 10.58
N GLY A 78 -13.55 -0.21 10.79
CA GLY A 78 -12.84 -1.35 10.21
C GLY A 78 -13.74 -2.04 9.17
N THR A 79 -13.20 -2.33 8.00
CA THR A 79 -13.87 -3.16 6.99
C THR A 79 -13.00 -4.37 6.70
N LEU A 80 -13.60 -5.56 6.79
CA LEU A 80 -12.96 -6.83 6.52
C LEU A 80 -13.62 -7.47 5.29
N ALA A 81 -12.81 -7.85 4.30
CA ALA A 81 -13.27 -8.52 3.09
C ALA A 81 -12.43 -9.76 2.82
N ALA A 82 -13.07 -10.88 2.48
CA ALA A 82 -12.38 -12.08 2.02
C ALA A 82 -11.97 -11.91 0.54
N GLY A 83 -10.79 -12.40 0.18
CA GLY A 83 -10.25 -12.31 -1.17
C GLY A 83 -8.86 -11.68 -1.22
N ILE A 84 -8.23 -11.79 -2.39
CA ILE A 84 -6.97 -11.11 -2.69
C ILE A 84 -7.24 -9.61 -2.78
N CYS A 85 -6.47 -8.84 -2.03
CA CYS A 85 -6.51 -7.39 -2.06
C CYS A 85 -5.83 -6.88 -3.34
N ALA A 86 -6.34 -5.77 -3.88
CA ALA A 86 -5.99 -5.23 -5.20
C ALA A 86 -4.52 -5.46 -5.59
N THR A 87 -4.37 -5.97 -6.81
CA THR A 87 -3.25 -6.76 -7.34
C THR A 87 -2.11 -5.95 -7.93
N ASP A 88 -1.99 -4.66 -7.61
CA ASP A 88 -1.02 -3.78 -8.27
C ASP A 88 0.28 -3.61 -7.45
N GLU A 89 0.22 -3.91 -6.15
CA GLU A 89 1.31 -3.88 -5.20
C GLU A 89 2.08 -5.21 -4.99
N PRO A 90 1.76 -6.39 -5.57
CA PRO A 90 2.48 -7.63 -5.29
C PRO A 90 3.98 -7.53 -5.56
N LEU A 91 4.38 -6.89 -6.67
CA LEU A 91 5.80 -6.79 -7.05
C LEU A 91 6.56 -5.82 -6.15
N LEU A 92 5.98 -4.65 -5.84
CA LEU A 92 6.60 -3.68 -4.94
C LEU A 92 6.71 -4.25 -3.51
N THR A 93 5.64 -4.90 -3.04
CA THR A 93 5.60 -5.59 -1.75
C THR A 93 6.63 -6.69 -1.70
N ARG A 94 6.68 -7.58 -2.70
CA ARG A 94 7.65 -8.66 -2.78
C ARG A 94 9.09 -8.14 -2.77
N THR A 95 9.37 -7.03 -3.45
CA THR A 95 10.70 -6.40 -3.41
C THR A 95 11.03 -5.82 -2.03
N ALA A 96 10.02 -5.34 -1.30
CA ALA A 96 10.19 -4.76 0.03
C ALA A 96 10.31 -5.78 1.16
N ILE A 97 9.55 -6.88 1.11
CA ILE A 97 9.40 -7.84 2.23
C ILE A 97 9.62 -9.31 1.87
N GLY A 98 9.92 -9.63 0.61
CA GLY A 98 10.23 -10.98 0.14
C GLY A 98 9.01 -11.78 -0.33
N GLU A 99 7.91 -11.75 0.43
CA GLU A 99 6.67 -12.48 0.11
C GLU A 99 5.43 -11.60 0.33
N GLY A 100 4.56 -11.48 -0.69
CA GLY A 100 3.29 -10.77 -0.61
C GLY A 100 2.09 -11.70 -0.36
N GLN A 101 0.88 -11.13 -0.26
CA GLN A 101 -0.36 -11.89 0.01
C GLN A 101 -0.61 -13.01 -1.02
N ALA A 102 -0.30 -12.78 -2.30
CA ALA A 102 -0.45 -13.79 -3.34
C ALA A 102 0.48 -14.98 -3.11
N ASP A 103 1.76 -14.74 -2.75
CA ASP A 103 2.72 -15.80 -2.44
C ASP A 103 2.23 -16.62 -1.23
N TRP A 104 1.79 -15.94 -0.16
CA TRP A 104 1.24 -16.57 1.04
C TRP A 104 -0.04 -17.37 0.79
N THR A 105 -0.89 -16.90 -0.13
CA THR A 105 -2.08 -17.64 -0.57
C THR A 105 -1.65 -18.93 -1.25
N VAL A 106 -0.68 -18.88 -2.16
CA VAL A 106 -0.13 -20.08 -2.82
C VAL A 106 0.46 -21.05 -1.79
N PHE A 107 1.22 -20.56 -0.80
CA PHE A 107 1.78 -21.42 0.25
C PHE A 107 0.71 -22.07 1.12
N ALA A 108 -0.41 -21.39 1.40
CA ALA A 108 -1.51 -22.00 2.15
C ALA A 108 -2.09 -23.22 1.43
N TYR A 109 -2.15 -23.20 0.09
CA TYR A 109 -2.67 -24.32 -0.71
C TYR A 109 -1.63 -25.39 -1.01
N LEU A 110 -0.39 -25.01 -1.32
CA LEU A 110 0.62 -25.93 -1.86
C LEU A 110 1.66 -26.37 -0.83
N ALA A 111 1.79 -25.67 0.30
CA ALA A 111 2.79 -25.95 1.33
C ALA A 111 2.28 -25.63 2.76
N PRO A 112 1.19 -26.27 3.22
CA PRO A 112 0.52 -25.92 4.47
C PRO A 112 1.38 -26.10 5.72
N GLU A 113 2.30 -27.08 5.75
CA GLU A 113 3.25 -27.26 6.85
C GLU A 113 4.24 -26.08 6.92
N TRP A 114 4.74 -25.65 5.76
CA TRP A 114 5.62 -24.49 5.66
C TRP A 114 4.91 -23.22 6.10
N PHE A 115 3.66 -23.04 5.67
CA PHE A 115 2.82 -21.91 6.05
C PHE A 115 2.75 -21.81 7.59
N ARG A 116 2.36 -22.90 8.27
CA ARG A 116 2.21 -22.91 9.74
C ARG A 116 3.52 -22.57 10.45
N LEU A 117 4.64 -23.13 9.98
CA LEU A 117 5.96 -22.85 10.55
C LEU A 117 6.37 -21.38 10.36
N ARG A 118 6.17 -20.84 9.15
CA ARG A 118 6.62 -19.49 8.80
C ARG A 118 5.71 -18.41 9.40
N ALA A 119 4.41 -18.68 9.52
CA ALA A 119 3.41 -17.75 10.05
C ALA A 119 3.70 -17.32 11.50
N ALA A 120 4.42 -18.14 12.25
CA ALA A 120 4.89 -17.80 13.60
C ALA A 120 5.86 -16.60 13.65
N ARG A 121 6.41 -16.17 12.50
CA ARG A 121 7.37 -15.06 12.42
C ARG A 121 6.79 -13.90 11.62
N PRO A 122 6.72 -12.67 12.18
CA PRO A 122 6.27 -11.50 11.43
C PRO A 122 7.11 -11.28 10.18
N TYR A 123 6.54 -10.63 9.15
CA TYR A 123 7.35 -10.18 8.01
C TYR A 123 8.42 -9.18 8.47
N ARG A 124 9.51 -9.08 7.70
CA ARG A 124 10.58 -8.10 7.91
C ARG A 124 10.71 -7.25 6.67
N ARG A 125 10.76 -5.92 6.85
CA ARG A 125 11.11 -4.99 5.77
C ARG A 125 12.59 -5.14 5.42
N LEU A 126 12.87 -5.48 4.18
CA LEU A 126 14.20 -5.53 3.56
C LEU A 126 14.53 -4.20 2.87
N ARG A 127 13.51 -3.52 2.36
CA ARG A 127 13.55 -2.18 1.77
C ARG A 127 12.33 -1.40 2.23
N HIS A 128 12.44 -0.08 2.13
CA HIS A 128 11.35 0.84 2.42
C HIS A 128 10.71 1.22 1.09
N VAL A 129 9.38 1.24 1.05
CA VAL A 129 8.63 1.52 -0.17
C VAL A 129 7.44 2.42 0.09
N ALA A 130 7.17 3.25 -0.90
CA ALA A 130 5.99 4.10 -0.98
C ALA A 130 5.58 4.25 -2.44
N TRP A 131 4.40 4.80 -2.68
CA TRP A 131 3.96 5.19 -4.01
C TRP A 131 3.00 6.35 -3.93
N VAL A 132 2.94 7.13 -5.01
CA VAL A 132 1.94 8.18 -5.21
C VAL A 132 1.11 7.89 -6.45
N ALA A 133 -0.17 8.24 -6.40
CA ALA A 133 -1.08 8.15 -7.53
C ALA A 133 -1.08 9.47 -8.30
N LEU A 134 -0.76 9.39 -9.59
CA LEU A 134 -0.82 10.54 -10.48
C LEU A 134 -2.29 10.94 -10.71
N PRO A 135 -2.60 12.25 -10.77
CA PRO A 135 -3.92 12.70 -11.19
C PRO A 135 -4.20 12.28 -12.62
N ALA A 136 -5.48 12.25 -12.99
CA ALA A 136 -5.88 12.20 -14.38
C ALA A 136 -5.38 13.49 -15.08
N GLY A 137 -4.21 13.42 -15.69
CA GLY A 137 -3.63 14.50 -16.48
C GLY A 137 -3.75 14.20 -17.96
N THR A 138 -3.69 15.24 -18.81
CA THR A 138 -3.44 15.05 -20.24
C THR A 138 -1.98 14.66 -20.42
N PRO A 139 -1.69 13.38 -20.75
CA PRO A 139 -0.32 12.92 -20.86
C PRO A 139 0.38 13.72 -21.96
N GLY A 140 1.55 14.28 -21.65
CA GLY A 140 2.27 15.15 -22.58
C GLY A 140 1.91 16.65 -22.52
N SER A 141 1.13 17.11 -21.54
CA SER A 141 1.09 18.55 -21.23
C SER A 141 2.46 19.03 -20.69
N ALA A 142 2.77 20.32 -20.82
CA ALA A 142 4.03 20.87 -20.30
C ALA A 142 4.12 20.74 -18.77
N GLY A 143 3.02 20.99 -18.06
CA GLY A 143 2.92 20.79 -16.60
C GLY A 143 3.14 19.33 -16.21
N PHE A 144 2.50 18.38 -16.91
CA PHE A 144 2.64 16.95 -16.60
C PHE A 144 4.07 16.46 -16.86
N ARG A 145 4.71 16.92 -17.95
CA ARG A 145 6.13 16.65 -18.19
C ARG A 145 7.04 17.25 -17.11
N GLY A 146 6.68 18.43 -16.59
CA GLY A 146 7.38 19.07 -15.47
C GLY A 146 7.31 18.22 -14.20
N LEU A 147 6.10 17.84 -13.80
CA LEU A 147 5.83 16.94 -12.67
C LEU A 147 6.62 15.64 -12.80
N MET A 148 6.51 14.95 -13.94
CA MET A 148 7.20 13.67 -14.14
C MET A 148 8.71 13.80 -14.09
N ARG A 149 9.29 14.92 -14.56
CA ARG A 149 10.73 15.17 -14.44
C ARG A 149 11.15 15.33 -12.99
N GLU A 150 10.35 16.05 -12.20
CA GLU A 150 10.59 16.22 -10.77
C GLU A 150 10.52 14.88 -10.03
N LEU A 151 9.47 14.09 -10.28
CA LEU A 151 9.30 12.77 -9.65
C LEU A 151 10.40 11.77 -10.02
N ARG A 152 10.85 11.78 -11.29
CA ARG A 152 11.96 10.92 -11.77
C ARG A 152 13.33 11.34 -11.23
N ALA A 153 13.47 12.57 -10.76
CA ALA A 153 14.73 13.07 -10.19
C ALA A 153 14.90 12.71 -8.70
N LEU A 154 13.85 12.18 -8.05
CA LEU A 154 13.90 11.75 -6.66
C LEU A 154 14.80 10.52 -6.50
N GLU A 155 15.61 10.50 -5.44
CA GLU A 155 16.65 9.50 -5.20
C GLU A 155 16.08 8.08 -5.04
N SER A 156 14.94 7.96 -4.37
CA SER A 156 14.24 6.69 -4.18
C SER A 156 13.33 6.32 -5.34
N GLN A 157 13.29 7.07 -6.44
CA GLN A 157 12.43 6.71 -7.57
C GLN A 157 12.82 5.33 -8.10
N HIS A 158 11.83 4.45 -8.22
CA HIS A 158 12.04 3.04 -8.55
C HIS A 158 11.33 2.62 -9.83
N GLY A 159 10.07 3.02 -9.98
CA GLY A 159 9.25 2.56 -11.10
C GLY A 159 8.02 3.44 -11.34
N GLU A 160 7.40 3.18 -12.49
CA GLU A 160 6.15 3.80 -12.93
C GLU A 160 5.19 2.67 -13.28
N VAL A 161 3.96 2.74 -12.76
CA VAL A 161 2.90 1.77 -13.06
C VAL A 161 1.81 2.47 -13.85
N GLY A 162 1.35 1.86 -14.93
CA GLY A 162 0.33 2.40 -15.80
C GLY A 162 -0.43 1.32 -16.57
N GLY A 163 -1.54 1.72 -17.18
CA GLY A 163 -2.31 0.90 -18.13
C GLY A 163 -1.83 1.08 -19.57
N GLU A 164 -2.67 0.74 -20.55
CA GLU A 164 -2.40 1.06 -21.95
C GLU A 164 -2.13 2.57 -22.14
N ALA A 165 -1.23 2.85 -23.08
CA ALA A 165 -0.63 4.16 -23.23
C ALA A 165 -1.68 5.27 -23.53
N PRO A 166 -1.51 6.49 -22.99
CA PRO A 166 -0.43 6.95 -22.12
C PRO A 166 -0.95 7.16 -20.70
N SER A 167 -1.08 6.12 -19.87
CA SER A 167 -1.67 6.30 -18.54
C SER A 167 -0.76 5.75 -17.43
N VAL A 168 0.38 6.41 -17.18
CA VAL A 168 1.07 6.21 -15.89
C VAL A 168 0.08 6.67 -14.81
N THR A 169 -0.29 5.76 -13.93
CA THR A 169 -1.26 6.03 -12.86
C THR A 169 -0.56 6.15 -11.51
N ARG A 170 0.66 5.60 -11.36
CA ARG A 170 1.43 5.66 -10.11
C ARG A 170 2.93 5.79 -10.36
N VAL A 171 3.61 6.47 -9.44
CA VAL A 171 5.07 6.46 -9.31
C VAL A 171 5.43 5.75 -8.01
N GLN A 172 6.39 4.83 -8.08
CA GLN A 172 6.84 4.00 -6.97
C GLN A 172 8.21 4.44 -6.49
N PHE A 173 8.40 4.39 -5.18
CA PHE A 173 9.62 4.72 -4.47
C PHE A 173 10.12 3.50 -3.71
N LEU A 174 11.43 3.27 -3.76
CA LEU A 174 12.10 2.17 -3.08
C LEU A 174 13.53 2.57 -2.70
N HIS A 175 13.88 2.39 -1.42
CA HIS A 175 15.25 2.61 -0.95
C HIS A 175 15.59 1.71 0.23
N ALA A 176 16.88 1.52 0.50
CA ALA A 176 17.35 0.78 1.68
C ALA A 176 17.22 1.60 2.98
N ASP A 177 17.22 2.92 2.89
CA ASP A 177 17.05 3.86 4.02
C ASP A 177 15.63 4.44 4.02
N GLU A 178 14.91 4.26 5.14
CA GLU A 178 13.57 4.79 5.38
C GLU A 178 13.52 6.31 5.18
N ARG A 179 14.55 7.03 5.64
CA ARG A 179 14.59 8.49 5.64
C ARG A 179 14.54 9.07 4.22
N ILE A 180 15.15 8.37 3.27
CA ILE A 180 15.15 8.79 1.86
C ILE A 180 13.75 8.59 1.25
N VAL A 181 13.11 7.45 1.51
CA VAL A 181 11.75 7.18 1.02
C VAL A 181 10.74 8.13 1.65
N GLU A 182 10.85 8.43 2.95
CA GLU A 182 9.93 9.37 3.62
C GLU A 182 10.09 10.80 3.09
N ARG A 183 11.33 11.26 2.90
CA ARG A 183 11.63 12.57 2.31
C ARG A 183 11.06 12.68 0.89
N ASP A 184 11.37 11.72 0.04
CA ASP A 184 10.97 11.75 -1.37
C ASP A 184 9.47 11.53 -1.54
N TYR A 185 8.84 10.70 -0.72
CA TYR A 185 7.39 10.53 -0.70
C TYR A 185 6.68 11.83 -0.30
N ALA A 186 7.19 12.54 0.71
CA ALA A 186 6.66 13.85 1.07
C ALA A 186 6.85 14.88 -0.05
N ALA A 187 8.03 14.93 -0.66
CA ALA A 187 8.31 15.82 -1.79
C ALA A 187 7.40 15.53 -2.99
N ALA A 188 7.20 14.25 -3.33
CA ALA A 188 6.32 13.82 -4.40
C ALA A 188 4.86 14.25 -4.17
N LEU A 189 4.36 14.13 -2.94
CA LEU A 189 3.01 14.59 -2.60
C LEU A 189 2.87 16.10 -2.73
N SER A 190 3.85 16.87 -2.25
CA SER A 190 3.85 18.33 -2.43
C SER A 190 3.95 18.75 -3.90
N ALA A 191 4.69 18.01 -4.74
CA ALA A 191 4.74 18.25 -6.17
C ALA A 191 3.39 17.99 -6.86
N LEU A 192 2.68 16.93 -6.43
CA LEU A 192 1.35 16.60 -6.92
C LEU A 192 0.30 17.63 -6.50
N GLU A 193 0.34 18.11 -5.26
CA GLU A 193 -0.55 19.16 -4.76
C GLU A 193 -0.39 20.44 -5.60
N ARG A 194 0.86 20.90 -5.82
CA ARG A 194 1.14 22.05 -6.69
C ARG A 194 0.63 21.86 -8.11
N TYR A 195 0.87 20.68 -8.70
CA TYR A 195 0.40 20.38 -10.06
C TYR A 195 -1.13 20.45 -10.16
N GLU A 196 -1.86 19.87 -9.20
CA GLU A 196 -3.32 19.87 -9.21
C GLU A 196 -3.92 21.28 -9.02
N GLU A 197 -3.26 22.12 -8.21
CA GLU A 197 -3.62 23.54 -8.03
C GLU A 197 -3.42 24.33 -9.34
N GLU A 198 -2.29 24.13 -10.03
CA GLU A 198 -1.97 24.80 -11.29
C GLU A 198 -2.90 24.39 -12.44
N THR A 199 -3.31 23.12 -12.49
CA THR A 199 -4.15 22.60 -13.59
C THR A 199 -5.65 22.69 -13.31
N GLY A 200 -6.07 23.30 -12.19
CA GLY A 200 -7.48 23.41 -11.81
C GLY A 200 -8.17 22.04 -11.68
N THR A 201 -7.38 20.98 -11.45
CA THR A 201 -7.89 19.60 -11.34
C THR A 201 -8.38 19.29 -9.93
N SER A 202 -8.43 20.30 -9.06
CA SER A 202 -9.19 20.28 -7.81
C SER A 202 -10.69 20.18 -8.12
N ALA A 203 -11.17 18.93 -8.25
CA ALA A 203 -12.56 18.46 -8.19
C ALA A 203 -13.64 19.52 -8.53
N GLY A 204 -14.07 19.52 -9.80
CA GLY A 204 -15.44 19.89 -10.15
C GLY A 204 -16.40 18.74 -9.89
#